data_AF-A0A952P228-F1
#
_entry.id   AF-A0A952P228-F1
#
_cell.length_a   1.000
_cell.length_b   1.000
_cell.length_c   1.000
_cell.angle_alpha   90.00
_cell.angle_beta   90.00
_cell.angle_gamma   90.00
#
_symmetry.space_group_name_H-M   'P 1'
#
loop_
_entity.id
_entity.type
_entity.pdbx_description
1 polymer ?
#
loop_
_entity_poly.entity_id
_entity_poly.type
_entity_poly.pdbx_seq_one_letter_code
_entity_poly.pdbx_strand_id
1 'polypeptide(L)'
;MSKTHSSLRSLIWMMVGAALFTQTPAQAFLSSTFQVKLQVPAVGEVFDPVSQTKTPLKAQESIEVTLNEPKIVQLDGHIPMMIVPIKDGLSELKLNPPTIKDATAHLVQGEISMYVSEIVQGIEDVRTELRMKRYDNAMTRVQQLQSKYPKVAFLEFIKASVYFLQGRKSDARTAASIGLKAHPDFEEGRKFIKSLGGEGQ
;
A
#
# COMPACT_ATOMS: atom_id res chain seq x y z
N MET A 1 10.28 49.68 7.97
CA MET A 1 9.90 50.12 6.61
C MET A 1 8.53 49.52 6.32
N SER A 2 7.44 50.16 6.77
CA SER A 2 6.64 51.16 6.05
C SER A 2 6.09 50.67 4.70
N LYS A 3 4.79 50.34 4.66
CA LYS A 3 3.78 51.09 3.89
C LYS A 3 2.37 50.61 4.21
N THR A 4 1.73 51.40 5.06
CA THR A 4 0.28 51.58 5.20
C THR A 4 -0.30 52.17 3.92
N HIS A 5 -1.46 51.68 3.48
CA HIS A 5 -2.38 52.47 2.66
C HIS A 5 -3.80 52.37 3.23
N SER A 6 -4.20 53.48 3.83
CA SER A 6 -5.58 53.89 4.10
C SER A 6 -6.14 54.56 2.85
N SER A 7 -7.42 54.33 2.53
CA SER A 7 -8.35 55.44 2.24
C SER A 7 -9.78 54.94 2.13
N LEU A 8 -10.62 55.59 2.92
CA LEU A 8 -12.07 55.63 2.88
C LEU A 8 -12.65 55.89 1.48
N ARG A 9 -13.89 55.43 1.28
CA ARG A 9 -14.99 56.27 0.76
C ARG A 9 -16.36 55.67 1.11
N SER A 10 -17.15 56.44 1.85
CA SER A 10 -18.57 56.20 2.07
C SER A 10 -19.36 56.36 0.78
N LEU A 11 -20.42 55.58 0.60
CA LEU A 11 -21.62 56.05 -0.09
C LEU A 11 -22.85 55.28 0.37
N ILE A 12 -23.69 56.00 1.10
CA ILE A 12 -25.08 55.68 1.41
C ILE A 12 -25.86 55.79 0.10
N TRP A 13 -26.56 54.72 -0.29
CA TRP A 13 -27.73 54.81 -1.16
C TRP A 13 -28.85 53.97 -0.54
N MET A 14 -29.87 54.70 -0.10
CA MET A 14 -31.17 54.19 0.32
C MET A 14 -32.05 54.20 -0.92
N MET A 15 -32.50 53.04 -1.39
CA MET A 15 -33.56 52.92 -2.38
C MET A 15 -34.47 51.76 -2.01
N VAL A 16 -35.65 52.13 -1.52
CA VAL A 16 -36.84 51.31 -1.42
C VAL A 16 -37.32 51.04 -2.84
N GLY A 17 -37.32 49.77 -3.24
CA GLY A 17 -37.76 49.31 -4.57
C GLY A 17 -38.58 48.04 -4.44
N ALA A 18 -39.78 48.07 -5.02
CA ALA A 18 -40.89 47.15 -4.85
C ALA A 18 -40.54 45.65 -4.94
N ALA A 19 -41.10 44.89 -3.99
CA ALA A 19 -41.15 43.43 -4.02
C ALA A 19 -42.03 42.94 -5.19
N LEU A 20 -41.40 42.58 -6.32
CA LEU A 20 -41.98 41.68 -7.30
C LEU A 20 -41.67 40.26 -6.84
N PHE A 21 -42.64 39.65 -6.17
CA PHE A 21 -42.62 38.26 -5.77
C PHE A 21 -42.69 37.38 -7.02
N THR A 22 -41.54 37.00 -7.56
CA THR A 22 -41.45 35.99 -8.60
C THR A 22 -41.75 34.64 -7.97
N GLN A 23 -42.94 34.09 -8.24
CA GLN A 23 -43.23 32.70 -7.94
C GLN A 23 -42.27 31.84 -8.75
N THR A 24 -41.20 31.39 -8.11
CA THR A 24 -40.35 30.34 -8.66
C THR A 24 -41.21 29.08 -8.63
N PRO A 25 -41.49 28.42 -9.77
CA PRO A 25 -42.17 27.14 -9.73
C PRO A 25 -41.30 26.20 -8.89
N ALA A 26 -41.87 25.73 -7.78
CA ALA A 26 -41.27 24.68 -6.98
C ALA A 26 -41.09 23.48 -7.91
N GLN A 27 -39.88 23.30 -8.43
CA GLN A 27 -39.52 22.07 -9.13
C GLN A 27 -39.63 20.98 -8.08
N ALA A 28 -40.73 20.23 -8.13
CA ALA A 28 -40.89 19.01 -7.37
C ALA A 28 -39.79 18.07 -7.87
N PHE A 29 -38.65 18.07 -7.19
CA PHE A 29 -37.70 16.98 -7.28
C PHE A 29 -38.47 15.75 -6.82
N LEU A 30 -38.84 14.90 -7.77
CA LEU A 30 -39.37 13.58 -7.46
C LEU A 30 -38.29 12.87 -6.66
N SER A 31 -38.48 12.82 -5.34
CA SER A 31 -37.59 12.11 -4.42
C SER A 31 -37.81 10.62 -4.65
N SER A 32 -37.11 10.09 -5.65
CA SER A 32 -36.99 8.66 -5.91
C SER A 32 -36.41 8.01 -4.66
N THR A 33 -37.22 7.23 -3.96
CA THR A 33 -36.80 6.52 -2.75
C THR A 33 -36.43 5.09 -3.14
N PHE A 34 -35.14 4.79 -3.23
CA PHE A 34 -34.65 3.46 -3.56
C PHE A 34 -34.41 2.67 -2.28
N GLN A 35 -34.99 1.48 -2.16
CA GLN A 35 -34.81 0.61 -1.00
C GLN A 35 -33.99 -0.61 -1.39
N VAL A 36 -32.87 -0.83 -0.70
CA VAL A 36 -31.99 -1.97 -0.94
C VAL A 36 -31.94 -2.87 0.27
N LYS A 37 -32.17 -4.16 0.06
CA LYS A 37 -31.78 -5.21 1.00
C LYS A 37 -30.32 -5.52 0.79
N LEU A 38 -29.49 -5.01 1.70
CA LEU A 38 -28.04 -5.13 1.63
C LEU A 38 -27.57 -6.30 2.49
N GLN A 39 -26.84 -7.24 1.89
CA GLN A 39 -26.13 -8.32 2.60
C GLN A 39 -24.62 -8.20 2.39
N VAL A 40 -23.85 -8.27 3.48
CA VAL A 40 -22.38 -8.09 3.48
C VAL A 40 -21.66 -9.25 4.17
N PRO A 41 -20.41 -9.58 3.79
CA PRO A 41 -19.68 -10.73 4.34
C PRO A 41 -19.04 -10.45 5.70
N ALA A 42 -18.90 -9.18 6.08
CA ALA A 42 -18.16 -8.73 7.25
C ALA A 42 -18.90 -7.62 7.99
N VAL A 43 -18.47 -7.35 9.22
CA VAL A 43 -18.93 -6.21 10.04
C VAL A 43 -18.46 -4.90 9.40
N GLY A 44 -19.26 -3.85 9.56
CA GLY A 44 -18.92 -2.54 9.03
C GLY A 44 -19.99 -1.48 9.29
N GLU A 45 -20.03 -0.49 8.42
CA GLU A 45 -21.02 0.57 8.45
C GLU A 45 -21.39 1.06 7.06
N VAL A 46 -22.63 1.53 6.92
CA VAL A 46 -23.04 2.39 5.81
C VAL A 46 -22.89 3.84 6.28
N PHE A 47 -22.01 4.57 5.63
CA PHE A 47 -21.79 5.99 5.83
C PHE A 47 -22.56 6.80 4.77
N ASP A 48 -23.39 7.71 5.26
CA ASP A 48 -24.11 8.67 4.45
C ASP A 48 -23.30 9.98 4.43
N PRO A 49 -22.66 10.36 3.31
CA PRO A 49 -21.73 11.47 3.28
C PRO A 49 -22.41 12.84 3.44
N VAL A 50 -23.71 12.94 3.17
CA VAL A 50 -24.46 14.19 3.24
C VAL A 50 -24.96 14.43 4.65
N SER A 51 -25.57 13.42 5.28
CA SER A 51 -26.05 13.52 6.66
C SER A 51 -24.98 13.22 7.71
N GLN A 52 -23.82 12.71 7.29
CA GLN A 52 -22.74 12.21 8.15
C GLN A 52 -23.19 11.11 9.12
N THR A 53 -24.29 10.42 8.80
CA THR A 53 -24.81 9.33 9.63
C THR A 53 -24.12 8.01 9.30
N LYS A 54 -23.97 7.17 10.33
CA LYS A 54 -23.37 5.83 10.24
C LYS A 54 -24.40 4.81 10.68
N THR A 55 -24.70 3.87 9.81
CA THR A 55 -25.60 2.75 10.11
C THR A 55 -24.76 1.48 10.28
N PRO A 56 -24.69 0.87 11.46
CA PRO A 56 -23.87 -0.31 11.69
C PRO A 56 -24.38 -1.50 10.88
N LEU A 57 -23.45 -2.29 10.35
CA LEU A 57 -23.71 -3.51 9.60
C LEU A 57 -23.15 -4.70 10.37
N LYS A 58 -23.94 -5.77 10.43
CA LYS A 58 -23.52 -7.08 10.96
C LYS A 58 -23.24 -8.03 9.79
N ALA A 59 -22.24 -8.89 9.96
CA ALA A 59 -21.89 -9.88 8.95
C ALA A 59 -23.07 -10.83 8.66
N GLN A 60 -23.31 -11.10 7.39
CA GLN A 60 -24.33 -12.01 6.86
C GLN A 60 -25.80 -11.64 7.14
N GLU A 61 -26.05 -10.50 7.79
CA GLU A 61 -27.39 -9.97 8.05
C GLU A 61 -27.87 -9.12 6.87
N SER A 62 -29.15 -9.27 6.51
CA SER A 62 -29.79 -8.43 5.49
C SER A 62 -30.39 -7.19 6.14
N ILE A 63 -29.90 -6.01 5.78
CA ILE A 63 -30.37 -4.74 6.32
C ILE A 63 -31.04 -3.95 5.19
N GLU A 64 -32.23 -3.41 5.46
CA GLU A 64 -32.90 -2.50 4.55
C GLU A 64 -32.29 -1.11 4.67
N VAL A 65 -31.72 -0.62 3.57
CA VAL A 65 -31.08 0.70 3.48
C VAL A 65 -31.84 1.52 2.45
N THR A 66 -32.35 2.66 2.87
CA THR A 66 -32.94 3.66 1.98
C THR A 66 -31.84 4.51 1.37
N LEU A 67 -31.79 4.54 0.04
CA LEU A 67 -30.81 5.23 -0.77
C LEU A 67 -31.51 6.33 -1.56
N ASN A 68 -31.51 7.54 -1.01
CA ASN A 68 -31.94 8.74 -1.74
C ASN A 68 -30.74 9.45 -2.41
N GLU A 69 -29.53 9.12 -1.95
CA GLU A 69 -28.25 9.69 -2.35
C GLU A 69 -27.18 8.58 -2.31
N PRO A 70 -26.00 8.79 -2.95
CA PRO A 70 -24.91 7.83 -2.86
C PRO A 70 -24.46 7.60 -1.42
N LYS A 71 -24.31 6.33 -1.03
CA LYS A 71 -23.80 5.96 0.30
C LYS A 71 -22.52 5.13 0.18
N ILE A 72 -21.65 5.24 1.17
CA ILE A 72 -20.41 4.47 1.23
C ILE A 72 -20.62 3.28 2.18
N VAL A 73 -20.32 2.08 1.71
CA VAL A 73 -20.24 0.88 2.55
C VAL A 73 -18.78 0.65 2.90
N GLN A 74 -18.48 0.70 4.19
CA GLN A 74 -17.15 0.44 4.73
C GLN A 74 -17.21 -0.82 5.58
N LEU A 75 -16.54 -1.89 5.13
CA LEU A 75 -16.44 -3.14 5.87
C LEU A 75 -15.01 -3.33 6.38
N ASP A 76 -14.87 -3.94 7.55
CA ASP A 76 -13.57 -4.18 8.17
C ASP A 76 -12.68 -5.04 7.27
N GLY A 77 -11.48 -4.54 6.97
CA GLY A 77 -10.50 -5.24 6.12
C GLY A 77 -10.79 -5.22 4.61
N HIS A 78 -11.85 -4.53 4.16
CA HIS A 78 -12.26 -4.47 2.77
C HIS A 78 -12.11 -3.07 2.16
N ILE A 79 -12.11 -3.00 0.83
CA ILE A 79 -12.12 -1.73 0.11
C ILE A 79 -13.49 -1.06 0.27
N PRO A 80 -13.56 0.23 0.67
CA PRO A 80 -14.81 0.97 0.73
C PRO A 80 -15.49 1.02 -0.65
N MET A 81 -16.79 0.80 -0.69
CA MET A 81 -17.57 0.82 -1.94
C MET A 81 -18.64 1.89 -1.87
N MET A 82 -18.91 2.54 -3.01
CA MET A 82 -19.99 3.51 -3.12
C MET A 82 -21.19 2.87 -3.81
N ILE A 83 -22.34 2.89 -3.16
CA ILE A 83 -23.61 2.48 -3.75
C ILE A 83 -24.32 3.72 -4.28
N VAL A 84 -24.68 3.71 -5.56
CA VAL A 84 -25.37 4.81 -6.23
C VAL A 84 -26.77 4.33 -6.64
N PRO A 85 -27.86 5.04 -6.30
CA PRO A 85 -29.20 4.69 -6.76
C PRO A 85 -29.33 5.01 -8.26
N ILE A 86 -29.78 4.03 -9.08
CA ILE A 86 -29.89 4.18 -10.54
C ILE A 86 -31.35 4.32 -10.99
N LYS A 87 -32.28 3.63 -10.32
CA LYS A 87 -33.73 3.66 -10.59
C LYS A 87 -34.52 3.38 -9.32
N ASP A 88 -35.76 3.86 -9.27
CA ASP A 88 -36.73 3.47 -8.24
C ASP A 88 -36.96 1.96 -8.21
N GLY A 89 -37.15 1.41 -7.01
CA GLY A 89 -37.51 0.02 -6.81
C GLY A 89 -36.94 -0.60 -5.54
N LEU A 90 -37.31 -1.86 -5.34
CA LEU A 90 -36.71 -2.75 -4.35
C LEU A 90 -35.63 -3.57 -5.05
N SER A 91 -34.43 -3.60 -4.50
CA SER A 91 -33.35 -4.44 -5.00
C SER A 91 -32.68 -5.18 -3.87
N GLU A 92 -32.27 -6.41 -4.14
CA GLU A 92 -31.40 -7.17 -3.25
C GLU A 92 -29.97 -7.04 -3.77
N LEU A 93 -29.08 -6.58 -2.90
CA LEU A 93 -27.67 -6.38 -3.22
C LEU A 93 -26.81 -7.18 -2.26
N LYS A 94 -26.17 -8.21 -2.79
CA LYS A 94 -25.14 -8.97 -2.08
C LYS A 94 -23.79 -8.40 -2.45
N LEU A 95 -23.16 -7.69 -1.52
CA LEU A 95 -21.83 -7.14 -1.70
C LEU A 95 -20.78 -8.17 -1.31
N ASN A 96 -19.72 -8.29 -2.10
CA ASN A 96 -18.53 -9.05 -1.73
C ASN A 96 -17.29 -8.26 -2.19
N PRO A 97 -16.98 -7.13 -1.53
CA PRO A 97 -15.80 -6.34 -1.89
C PRO A 97 -14.54 -7.19 -1.77
N PRO A 98 -13.49 -6.92 -2.55
CA PRO A 98 -12.18 -7.49 -2.29
C PRO A 98 -11.61 -6.96 -0.97
N THR A 99 -10.81 -7.79 -0.29
CA THR A 99 -10.08 -7.33 0.89
C THR A 99 -8.94 -6.38 0.49
N ILE A 100 -8.51 -5.53 1.41
CA ILE A 100 -7.31 -4.68 1.20
C ILE A 100 -6.10 -5.59 0.92
N LYS A 101 -6.01 -6.74 1.59
CA LYS A 101 -4.95 -7.72 1.39
C LYS A 101 -4.93 -8.28 -0.04
N ASP A 102 -6.09 -8.61 -0.60
CA ASP A 102 -6.18 -9.15 -1.96
C ASP A 102 -5.85 -8.09 -3.01
N ALA A 103 -6.38 -6.87 -2.84
CA ALA A 103 -6.09 -5.77 -3.75
C ALA A 103 -4.62 -5.33 -3.71
N THR A 104 -4.01 -5.31 -2.53
CA THR A 104 -2.59 -5.00 -2.38
C THR A 104 -1.69 -6.16 -2.84
N ALA A 105 -2.13 -7.42 -2.72
CA ALA A 105 -1.35 -8.56 -3.20
C ALA A 105 -0.99 -8.42 -4.68
N HIS A 106 -1.92 -7.97 -5.53
CA HIS A 106 -1.65 -7.75 -6.96
C HIS A 106 -0.69 -6.59 -7.24
N LEU A 107 -0.81 -5.49 -6.48
CA LEU A 107 0.09 -4.34 -6.63
C LEU A 107 1.51 -4.68 -6.17
N VAL A 108 1.61 -5.37 -5.04
CA VAL A 108 2.88 -5.76 -4.43
C VAL A 108 3.56 -6.88 -5.24
N GLN A 109 2.81 -7.76 -5.91
CA GLN A 109 3.38 -8.81 -6.77
C GLN A 109 4.23 -8.24 -7.91
N GLY A 110 3.81 -7.14 -8.55
CA GLY A 110 4.58 -6.50 -9.62
C GLY A 110 5.91 -5.95 -9.13
N GLU A 111 5.90 -5.23 -8.01
CA GLU A 111 7.10 -4.68 -7.39
C GLU A 111 8.05 -5.76 -6.87
N ILE A 112 7.52 -6.79 -6.19
CA ILE A 112 8.33 -7.93 -5.74
C ILE A 112 8.98 -8.62 -6.93
N SER A 113 8.25 -8.86 -8.02
CA SER A 113 8.80 -9.52 -9.20
C SER A 113 9.95 -8.73 -9.83
N MET A 114 9.82 -7.40 -9.88
CA MET A 114 10.88 -6.50 -10.34
C MET A 114 12.10 -6.59 -9.41
N TYR A 115 11.92 -6.47 -8.10
CA TYR A 115 13.04 -6.55 -7.14
C TYR A 115 13.73 -7.90 -7.16
N VAL A 116 12.98 -9.01 -7.24
CA VAL A 116 13.55 -10.35 -7.36
C VAL A 116 14.36 -10.47 -8.64
N SER A 117 13.85 -9.99 -9.76
CA SER A 117 14.55 -10.02 -11.05
C SER A 117 15.87 -9.23 -11.00
N GLU A 118 15.85 -8.04 -10.41
CA GLU A 118 17.06 -7.22 -10.25
C GLU A 118 18.07 -7.84 -9.30
N ILE A 119 17.63 -8.44 -8.18
CA ILE A 119 18.52 -9.15 -7.25
C ILE A 119 19.17 -10.32 -7.98
N VAL A 120 18.40 -11.15 -8.70
CA VAL A 120 18.92 -12.29 -9.46
C VAL A 120 19.93 -11.83 -10.51
N GLN A 121 19.63 -10.77 -11.26
CA GLN A 121 20.57 -10.21 -12.23
C GLN A 121 21.86 -9.75 -11.55
N GLY A 122 21.77 -9.04 -10.43
CA GLY A 122 22.96 -8.60 -9.70
C GLY A 122 23.79 -9.75 -9.13
N ILE A 123 23.15 -10.86 -8.71
CA ILE A 123 23.86 -12.07 -8.27
C ILE A 123 24.62 -12.69 -9.45
N GLU A 124 24.02 -12.74 -10.65
CA GLU A 124 24.69 -13.24 -11.85
C GLU A 124 25.85 -12.33 -12.30
N ASP A 125 25.73 -11.01 -12.12
CA ASP A 125 26.84 -10.08 -12.34
C ASP A 125 28.01 -10.36 -11.38
N VAL A 126 27.72 -10.54 -10.09
CA VAL A 126 28.73 -10.93 -9.09
C VAL A 126 29.41 -12.24 -9.48
N ARG A 127 28.62 -13.26 -9.87
CA ARG A 127 29.13 -14.56 -10.31
C ARG A 127 30.05 -14.43 -11.53
N THR A 128 29.69 -13.56 -12.48
CA THR A 128 30.48 -13.29 -13.67
C THR A 128 31.84 -12.66 -13.31
N GLU A 129 31.86 -11.65 -12.43
CA GLU A 129 33.10 -11.05 -11.95
C GLU A 129 33.97 -12.07 -11.19
N LEU A 130 33.37 -12.94 -10.37
CA LEU A 130 34.08 -14.02 -9.68
C LEU A 130 34.71 -15.03 -10.65
N ARG A 131 34.01 -15.41 -11.72
CA ARG A 131 34.56 -16.30 -12.78
C ARG A 131 35.76 -15.67 -13.48
N MET A 132 35.73 -14.35 -13.65
CA MET A 132 36.84 -13.56 -14.22
C MET A 132 37.95 -13.26 -13.19
N LYS A 133 37.84 -13.77 -11.96
CA LYS A 133 38.74 -13.50 -10.82
C LYS A 133 38.87 -12.01 -10.47
N ARG A 134 37.86 -11.20 -10.81
CA ARG A 134 37.80 -9.76 -10.54
C ARG A 134 37.12 -9.50 -9.20
N TYR A 135 37.78 -9.89 -8.11
CA TYR A 135 37.16 -9.92 -6.80
C TYR A 135 36.73 -8.55 -6.26
N ASP A 136 37.47 -7.47 -6.59
CA ASP A 136 37.12 -6.11 -6.15
C ASP A 136 35.86 -5.60 -6.84
N ASN A 137 35.70 -5.91 -8.13
CA ASN A 137 34.45 -5.63 -8.87
C ASN A 137 33.29 -6.43 -8.27
N ALA A 138 33.50 -7.73 -8.01
CA ALA A 138 32.49 -8.57 -7.38
C ALA A 138 32.05 -7.99 -6.02
N MET A 139 32.99 -7.56 -5.18
CA MET A 139 32.68 -6.92 -3.89
C MET A 139 31.90 -5.61 -4.07
N THR A 140 32.29 -4.78 -5.02
CA THR A 140 31.57 -3.52 -5.35
C THR A 140 30.13 -3.81 -5.74
N ARG A 141 29.89 -4.83 -6.57
CA ARG A 141 28.54 -5.26 -6.98
C ARG A 141 27.71 -5.75 -5.79
N VAL A 142 28.31 -6.56 -4.90
CA VAL A 142 27.64 -7.00 -3.67
C VAL A 142 27.24 -5.80 -2.79
N GLN A 143 28.13 -4.83 -2.59
CA GLN A 143 27.84 -3.63 -1.79
C GLN A 143 26.74 -2.76 -2.41
N GLN A 144 26.71 -2.64 -3.74
CA GLN A 144 25.61 -1.97 -4.45
C GLN A 144 24.27 -2.67 -4.20
N LEU A 145 24.24 -4.01 -4.29
CA LEU A 145 23.04 -4.79 -3.99
C LEU A 145 22.61 -4.62 -2.53
N GLN A 146 23.55 -4.67 -1.57
CA GLN A 146 23.24 -4.50 -0.15
C GLN A 146 22.70 -3.10 0.15
N SER A 147 23.23 -2.07 -0.52
CA SER A 147 22.75 -0.69 -0.36
C SER A 147 21.34 -0.52 -0.90
N LYS A 148 21.02 -1.16 -2.03
CA LYS A 148 19.68 -1.12 -2.65
C LYS A 148 18.67 -2.02 -1.91
N TYR A 149 19.13 -3.14 -1.36
CA TYR A 149 18.30 -4.18 -0.77
C TYR A 149 18.78 -4.58 0.64
N PRO A 150 18.74 -3.65 1.62
CA PRO A 150 19.32 -3.88 2.95
C PRO A 150 18.63 -5.01 3.75
N LYS A 151 17.42 -5.41 3.36
CA LYS A 151 16.66 -6.50 4.00
C LYS A 151 17.01 -7.88 3.45
N VAL A 152 17.80 -7.98 2.38
CA VAL A 152 18.17 -9.26 1.77
C VAL A 152 19.43 -9.80 2.45
N ALA A 153 19.23 -10.40 3.62
CA ALA A 153 20.33 -10.91 4.45
C ALA A 153 21.18 -11.98 3.75
N PHE A 154 20.61 -12.68 2.75
CA PHE A 154 21.34 -13.66 1.95
C PHE A 154 22.56 -13.07 1.20
N LEU A 155 22.56 -11.75 0.93
CA LEU A 155 23.70 -11.06 0.32
C LEU A 155 24.98 -11.14 1.18
N GLU A 156 24.86 -11.35 2.49
CA GLU A 156 26.02 -11.57 3.37
C GLU A 156 26.75 -12.88 3.06
N PHE A 157 26.07 -13.93 2.60
CA PHE A 157 26.72 -15.16 2.16
C PHE A 157 27.49 -14.98 0.85
N ILE A 158 26.96 -14.14 -0.06
CA ILE A 158 27.66 -13.78 -1.29
C ILE A 158 28.92 -12.97 -0.96
N LYS A 159 28.78 -11.95 -0.11
CA LYS A 159 29.91 -11.17 0.42
C LYS A 159 30.98 -12.05 1.05
N ALA A 160 30.56 -13.01 1.88
CA ALA A 160 31.44 -13.96 2.52
C ALA A 160 32.19 -14.84 1.50
N SER A 161 31.50 -15.26 0.44
CA SER A 161 32.12 -16.02 -0.66
C SER A 161 33.17 -15.20 -1.40
N VAL A 162 32.92 -13.90 -1.66
CA VAL A 162 33.92 -13.01 -2.26
C VAL A 162 35.14 -12.88 -1.35
N TYR A 163 34.95 -12.62 -0.05
CA TYR A 163 36.08 -12.54 0.90
C TYR A 163 36.90 -13.83 0.96
N PHE A 164 36.23 -14.98 0.93
CA PHE A 164 36.92 -16.27 0.94
C PHE A 164 37.81 -16.44 -0.30
N LEU A 165 37.31 -16.11 -1.48
CA LEU A 165 38.07 -16.17 -2.73
C LEU A 165 39.23 -15.15 -2.79
N GLN A 166 39.13 -14.04 -2.04
CA GLN A 166 40.22 -13.09 -1.81
C GLN A 166 41.25 -13.59 -0.78
N GLY A 167 41.06 -14.75 -0.16
CA GLY A 167 41.91 -15.27 0.92
C GLY A 167 41.64 -14.64 2.30
N ARG A 168 40.62 -13.78 2.41
CA ARG A 168 40.24 -13.06 3.63
C ARG A 168 39.29 -13.90 4.49
N LYS A 169 39.78 -15.03 5.01
CA LYS A 169 38.96 -16.00 5.76
C LYS A 169 38.24 -15.43 6.99
N SER A 170 38.89 -14.53 7.73
CA SER A 170 38.30 -13.88 8.91
C SER A 170 37.07 -13.04 8.55
N ASP A 171 37.18 -12.24 7.49
CA ASP A 171 36.09 -11.39 7.00
C ASP A 171 34.97 -12.24 6.41
N ALA A 172 35.32 -13.31 5.69
CA ALA A 172 34.35 -14.29 5.19
C ALA A 172 33.54 -14.90 6.33
N ARG A 173 34.19 -15.32 7.42
CA ARG A 173 33.53 -15.91 8.59
C ARG A 173 32.60 -14.90 9.25
N THR A 174 33.04 -13.66 9.38
CA THR A 174 32.23 -12.58 9.97
C THR A 174 30.96 -12.34 9.15
N ALA A 175 31.09 -12.14 7.83
CA ALA A 175 29.96 -11.94 6.93
C ALA A 175 28.98 -13.14 6.95
N ALA A 176 29.50 -14.37 6.82
CA ALA A 176 28.65 -15.57 6.88
C ALA A 176 27.91 -15.72 8.22
N SER A 177 28.55 -15.33 9.33
CA SER A 177 27.92 -15.34 10.66
C SER A 177 26.77 -14.35 10.75
N ILE A 178 26.90 -13.17 10.12
CA ILE A 178 25.80 -12.19 10.02
C ILE A 178 24.64 -12.79 9.22
N GLY A 179 24.93 -13.44 8.08
CA GLY A 179 23.91 -14.14 7.29
C GLY A 179 23.16 -15.22 8.08
N LEU A 180 23.87 -16.03 8.87
CA LEU A 180 23.26 -17.08 9.70
C LEU A 180 22.41 -16.54 10.85
N LYS A 181 22.68 -15.34 11.37
CA LYS A 181 21.78 -14.72 12.36
C LYS A 181 20.39 -14.47 11.78
N ALA A 182 20.30 -14.13 10.49
CA ALA A 182 19.04 -13.92 9.80
C ALA A 182 18.43 -15.23 9.26
N HIS A 183 19.26 -16.22 8.93
CA HIS A 183 18.83 -17.54 8.44
C HIS A 183 19.49 -18.66 9.25
N PRO A 184 19.04 -18.91 10.50
CA PRO A 184 19.66 -19.88 11.40
C PRO A 184 19.66 -21.30 10.88
N ASP A 185 18.75 -21.64 9.96
CA ASP A 185 18.53 -22.99 9.46
C ASP A 185 19.29 -23.27 8.15
N PHE A 186 20.03 -22.30 7.61
CA PHE A 186 20.76 -22.44 6.34
C PHE A 186 22.01 -23.34 6.49
N GLU A 187 21.85 -24.62 6.14
CA GLU A 187 22.87 -25.68 6.26
C GLU A 187 24.16 -25.37 5.52
N GLU A 188 24.07 -24.88 4.28
CA GLU A 188 25.23 -24.54 3.46
C GLU A 188 26.07 -23.44 4.11
N GLY A 189 25.42 -22.45 4.75
CA GLY A 189 26.09 -21.39 5.49
C GLY A 189 26.86 -21.92 6.71
N ARG A 190 26.27 -22.86 7.46
CA ARG A 190 26.95 -23.55 8.57
C ARG A 190 28.17 -24.34 8.08
N LYS A 191 28.00 -25.15 7.04
CA LYS A 191 29.09 -25.92 6.41
C LYS A 191 30.19 -25.00 5.91
N PHE A 192 29.82 -23.87 5.32
CA PHE A 192 30.76 -22.86 4.85
C PHE A 192 31.60 -22.28 6.00
N ILE A 193 30.98 -21.82 7.10
CA ILE A 193 31.73 -21.34 8.29
C ILE A 193 32.65 -22.43 8.85
N LYS A 194 32.16 -23.68 8.91
CA LYS A 194 32.96 -24.82 9.36
C LYS A 194 34.22 -25.00 8.50
N SER A 195 34.08 -24.88 7.17
CA SER A 195 35.21 -24.97 6.22
C SER A 195 36.21 -23.81 6.35
N LEU A 196 35.75 -22.61 6.76
CA LEU A 196 36.61 -21.45 7.00
C LEU A 196 37.43 -21.59 8.28
N GLY A 197 36.87 -22.30 9.26
CA GLY A 197 37.45 -22.49 10.59
C GLY A 197 38.61 -23.47 10.63
N GLY A 198 38.86 -24.22 9.55
CA GLY A 198 39.89 -25.26 9.52
C GLY A 198 39.81 -26.11 10.78
N GLU A 199 38.75 -26.93 10.92
CA GLU A 199 38.79 -27.96 11.97
C GLU A 199 40.14 -28.67 11.88
N GLY A 200 40.84 -28.68 13.01
CA GLY A 200 42.22 -29.13 13.10
C GLY A 200 42.46 -30.43 12.36
N GLN A 201 43.63 -30.48 11.72
CA GLN A 201 44.31 -31.72 11.38
C GLN A 201 44.30 -32.70 12.55
#